data_AF-A0A7X7HND0-F1
#
_entry.id   AF-A0A7X7HND0-F1
#
_cell.length_a   1.000
_cell.length_b   1.000
_cell.length_c   1.000
_cell.angle_alpha   90.00
_cell.angle_beta   90.00
_cell.angle_gamma   90.00
#
_symmetry.space_group_name_H-M   'P 1'
#
loop_
_entity.id
_entity.type
_entity.pdbx_description
1 polymer ?
#
loop_
_entity_poly.entity_id
_entity_poly.type
_entity_poly.pdbx_seq_one_letter_code
_entity_poly.pdbx_strand_id
1 'polypeptide(L)'
;MLKFATLRSRVVPLMAANIDTDVIVRIERLAQLPRDQLGPWAFEALRYLPDGRLNSDCALNDAAFRDARILVAGDNFGCGSSREGAVWAILQAGIRCVIAPRFGNIFYSNCFQNGLLPICLPADTVAALGKRALDGRLELEVDLQAGQIRDGDGSVIGFAIEPLRRRMLLEGLDEIGLTLRRLPEIEDFQRRDRDARPWIHDLAAPLNPPPPPAARPHPRPASPAPAPSPPS
;
A
#
# COMPACT_ATOMS: atom_id res chain seq x y z
N MET A 1 -2.10 -0.18 -10.86
CA MET A 1 -3.00 0.28 -9.78
C MET A 1 -3.82 1.50 -10.24
N LEU A 2 -4.99 1.78 -9.64
CA LEU A 2 -5.74 3.01 -9.91
C LEU A 2 -5.04 4.25 -9.33
N LYS A 3 -4.92 5.33 -10.12
CA LYS A 3 -4.42 6.62 -9.65
C LYS A 3 -5.43 7.32 -8.75
N PHE A 4 -4.95 8.07 -7.77
CA PHE A 4 -5.74 8.95 -6.91
C PHE A 4 -5.05 10.31 -6.83
N ALA A 5 -5.71 11.37 -7.32
CA ALA A 5 -5.24 12.74 -7.17
C ALA A 5 -6.24 13.54 -6.34
N THR A 6 -7.42 13.76 -6.91
CA THR A 6 -8.54 14.44 -6.25
C THR A 6 -9.80 13.61 -6.42
N LEU A 7 -10.66 13.60 -5.41
CA LEU A 7 -11.96 12.92 -5.42
C LEU A 7 -13.01 13.81 -4.78
N ARG A 8 -14.00 14.24 -5.55
CA ARG A 8 -15.22 14.83 -5.00
C ARG A 8 -16.36 13.84 -5.07
N SER A 9 -16.99 13.55 -3.94
CA SER A 9 -18.11 12.60 -3.88
C SER A 9 -18.94 12.73 -2.61
N ARG A 10 -20.14 12.15 -2.64
CA ARG A 10 -20.95 11.91 -1.45
C ARG A 10 -20.24 10.97 -0.48
N VAL A 11 -20.59 11.13 0.80
CA VAL A 11 -20.05 10.38 1.91
C VAL A 11 -21.07 9.38 2.43
N VAL A 12 -20.70 8.10 2.53
CA VAL A 12 -21.51 7.09 3.21
C VAL A 12 -21.03 6.94 4.65
N PRO A 13 -21.90 7.07 5.67
CA PRO A 13 -21.55 6.75 7.04
C PRO A 13 -21.73 5.25 7.33
N LEU A 14 -20.66 4.58 7.77
CA LEU A 14 -20.66 3.23 8.32
C LEU A 14 -19.97 3.23 9.69
N MET A 15 -20.63 3.82 10.68
CA MET A 15 -20.01 4.19 11.97
C MET A 15 -19.80 3.03 12.96
N ALA A 16 -19.86 1.78 12.50
CA ALA A 16 -19.55 0.61 13.32
C ALA A 16 -18.03 0.48 13.52
N ALA A 17 -17.61 0.24 14.76
CA ALA A 17 -16.22 -0.06 15.08
C ALA A 17 -15.89 -1.53 14.82
N ASN A 18 -14.60 -1.83 14.63
CA ASN A 18 -14.08 -3.18 14.43
C ASN A 18 -14.73 -3.91 13.24
N ILE A 19 -15.03 -3.18 12.16
CA ILE A 19 -15.39 -3.80 10.89
C ILE A 19 -14.15 -4.55 10.38
N ASP A 20 -14.14 -5.86 10.56
CA ASP A 20 -13.04 -6.72 10.13
C ASP A 20 -13.13 -7.08 8.64
N THR A 21 -12.11 -7.78 8.15
CA THR A 21 -12.05 -8.19 6.74
C THR A 21 -13.12 -9.20 6.32
N ASP A 22 -13.67 -10.03 7.23
CA ASP A 22 -14.78 -10.94 6.92
C ASP A 22 -16.10 -10.18 6.78
N VAL A 23 -16.31 -9.13 7.57
CA VAL A 23 -17.47 -8.24 7.45
C VAL A 23 -17.40 -7.45 6.14
N ILE A 24 -16.21 -7.02 5.72
CA ILE A 24 -16.01 -6.36 4.43
C ILE A 24 -16.32 -7.32 3.27
N VAL A 25 -15.77 -8.54 3.29
CA VAL A 25 -16.07 -9.57 2.29
C VAL A 25 -15.76 -10.95 2.86
N ARG A 26 -16.71 -11.87 2.70
CA ARG A 26 -16.54 -13.22 3.23
C ARG A 26 -15.54 -14.03 2.41
N ILE A 27 -14.81 -14.92 3.09
CA ILE A 27 -13.79 -15.76 2.47
C ILE A 27 -14.34 -16.64 1.35
N GLU A 28 -15.58 -17.10 1.46
CA GLU A 28 -16.25 -17.93 0.45
C GLU A 28 -16.38 -17.19 -0.88
N ARG A 29 -16.62 -15.87 -0.85
CA ARG A 29 -16.68 -15.04 -2.06
C ARG A 29 -15.32 -14.91 -2.72
N LEU A 30 -14.28 -14.75 -1.91
CA LEU A 30 -12.90 -14.67 -2.41
C LEU A 30 -12.44 -15.98 -3.06
N ALA A 31 -12.93 -17.12 -2.57
CA ALA A 31 -12.61 -18.43 -3.14
C ALA A 31 -13.35 -18.73 -4.46
N GLN A 32 -14.53 -18.13 -4.66
CA GLN A 32 -15.44 -18.49 -5.77
C GLN A 32 -15.47 -17.46 -6.89
N LEU A 33 -15.13 -16.20 -6.62
CA LEU A 33 -15.35 -15.10 -7.54
C LEU A 33 -14.04 -14.42 -7.93
N PRO A 34 -13.88 -14.01 -9.20
CA PRO A 34 -12.77 -13.18 -9.62
C PRO A 34 -12.89 -11.76 -9.02
N ARG A 35 -11.76 -11.06 -8.99
CA ARG A 35 -11.61 -9.72 -8.38
C ARG A 35 -12.68 -8.72 -8.80
N ASP A 36 -13.02 -8.68 -10.08
CA ASP A 36 -13.96 -7.73 -10.70
C ASP A 36 -15.43 -8.01 -10.37
N GLN A 37 -15.73 -9.19 -9.82
CA GLN A 37 -17.10 -9.60 -9.44
C GLN A 37 -17.38 -9.46 -7.94
N LEU A 38 -16.44 -8.94 -7.16
CA LEU A 38 -16.57 -8.82 -5.70
C LEU A 38 -17.43 -7.64 -5.23
N GLY A 39 -17.67 -6.63 -6.08
CA GLY A 39 -18.35 -5.39 -5.70
C GLY A 39 -19.73 -5.60 -5.05
N PRO A 40 -20.64 -6.40 -5.65
CA PRO A 40 -21.94 -6.70 -5.06
C PRO A 40 -21.87 -7.35 -3.67
N TRP A 41 -20.77 -8.02 -3.36
CA TRP A 41 -20.57 -8.77 -2.11
C TRP A 41 -19.82 -7.98 -1.03
N ALA A 42 -19.39 -6.75 -1.33
CA ALA A 42 -18.84 -5.86 -0.32
C ALA A 42 -19.90 -5.56 0.75
N PHE A 43 -19.52 -5.78 2.02
CA PHE A 43 -20.35 -5.62 3.20
C PHE A 43 -21.63 -6.46 3.19
N GLU A 44 -21.61 -7.65 2.56
CA GLU A 44 -22.82 -8.47 2.42
C GLU A 44 -23.52 -8.76 3.76
N ALA A 45 -22.74 -9.00 4.82
CA ALA A 45 -23.26 -9.30 6.15
C ALA A 45 -24.02 -8.11 6.78
N LEU A 46 -23.77 -6.88 6.31
CA LEU A 46 -24.45 -5.67 6.77
C LEU A 46 -25.60 -5.29 5.84
N ARG A 47 -25.42 -5.55 4.54
CA ARG A 47 -26.35 -5.14 3.47
C ARG A 47 -27.55 -6.08 3.35
N TYR A 48 -27.43 -7.34 3.73
CA TYR A 48 -28.52 -8.31 3.60
C TYR A 48 -28.94 -8.85 4.95
N LEU A 49 -30.25 -8.98 5.13
CA LEU A 49 -30.85 -9.72 6.23
C LEU A 49 -30.70 -11.25 5.99
N PRO A 50 -30.88 -12.10 7.01
CA PRO A 50 -30.77 -13.56 6.85
C PRO A 50 -31.73 -14.16 5.80
N ASP A 51 -32.85 -13.49 5.52
CA ASP A 51 -33.83 -13.88 4.50
C ASP A 51 -33.48 -13.39 3.08
N GLY A 52 -32.33 -12.72 2.91
CA GLY A 52 -31.82 -12.22 1.64
C GLY A 52 -32.35 -10.84 1.23
N ARG A 53 -33.24 -10.21 2.01
CA ARG A 53 -33.69 -8.84 1.73
C ARG A 53 -32.61 -7.82 2.06
N LEU A 54 -32.67 -6.66 1.41
CA LEU A 54 -31.81 -5.53 1.76
C LEU A 54 -32.15 -5.04 3.17
N ASN A 55 -31.11 -4.86 3.98
CA ASN A 55 -31.20 -4.24 5.28
C ASN A 55 -31.37 -2.72 5.12
N SER A 56 -32.53 -2.18 5.49
CA SER A 56 -32.83 -0.74 5.42
C SER A 56 -31.97 0.11 6.37
N ASP A 57 -31.43 -0.50 7.42
CA ASP A 57 -30.61 0.20 8.42
C ASP A 57 -29.15 0.35 7.96
N CYS A 58 -28.79 -0.30 6.84
CA CYS A 58 -27.46 -0.17 6.24
C CYS A 58 -27.43 1.01 5.26
N ALA A 59 -26.67 2.06 5.59
CA ALA A 59 -26.53 3.25 4.73
C ALA A 59 -26.05 2.91 3.30
N LEU A 60 -25.28 1.83 3.12
CA LEU A 60 -24.84 1.37 1.79
C LEU A 60 -25.98 0.92 0.87
N ASN A 61 -27.16 0.63 1.41
CA ASN A 61 -28.34 0.25 0.64
C ASN A 61 -29.24 1.44 0.30
N ASP A 62 -29.06 2.59 0.95
CA ASP A 62 -29.87 3.76 0.69
C ASP A 62 -29.46 4.39 -0.65
N ALA A 63 -30.48 4.68 -1.47
CA ALA A 63 -30.31 5.24 -2.80
C ALA A 63 -29.56 6.59 -2.80
N ALA A 64 -29.60 7.34 -1.70
CA ALA A 64 -28.85 8.59 -1.52
C ALA A 64 -27.33 8.39 -1.63
N PHE A 65 -26.83 7.18 -1.39
CA PHE A 65 -25.41 6.83 -1.34
C PHE A 65 -24.95 5.96 -2.51
N ARG A 66 -25.81 5.67 -3.49
CA ARG A 66 -25.51 4.73 -4.59
C ARG A 66 -24.23 5.06 -5.37
N ASP A 67 -23.95 6.35 -5.57
CA ASP A 67 -22.77 6.83 -6.32
C ASP A 67 -21.69 7.42 -5.40
N ALA A 68 -21.83 7.23 -4.09
CA ALA A 68 -20.87 7.69 -3.11
C ALA A 68 -19.57 6.89 -3.25
N ARG A 69 -18.44 7.60 -3.21
CA ARG A 69 -17.10 7.02 -3.36
C ARG A 69 -16.24 7.23 -2.11
N ILE A 70 -16.80 7.87 -1.08
CA ILE A 70 -16.13 8.14 0.19
C ILE A 70 -16.92 7.43 1.29
N LEU A 71 -16.24 6.59 2.07
CA LEU A 71 -16.79 5.92 3.24
C LEU A 71 -16.20 6.56 4.50
N VAL A 72 -17.04 6.95 5.45
CA VAL A 72 -16.61 7.31 6.80
C VAL A 72 -16.96 6.15 7.71
N ALA A 73 -15.97 5.60 8.40
CA ALA A 73 -16.11 4.37 9.19
C ALA A 73 -15.72 4.56 10.66
N GLY A 74 -16.15 3.63 11.50
CA GLY A 74 -15.78 3.57 12.92
C GLY A 74 -14.31 3.18 13.15
N ASP A 75 -13.93 3.09 14.43
CA ASP A 75 -12.56 2.76 14.83
C ASP A 75 -12.13 1.34 14.41
N ASN A 76 -10.82 1.16 14.21
CA ASN A 76 -10.20 -0.12 13.89
C ASN A 76 -10.78 -0.80 12.62
N PHE A 77 -10.98 -0.03 11.56
CA PHE A 77 -11.57 -0.52 10.30
C PHE A 77 -10.59 -1.42 9.51
N GLY A 78 -11.11 -2.49 8.91
CA GLY A 78 -10.32 -3.47 8.17
C GLY A 78 -9.40 -4.29 9.08
N CYS A 79 -9.78 -4.50 10.34
CA CYS A 79 -9.02 -5.35 11.25
C CYS A 79 -9.19 -6.85 10.94
N GLY A 80 -8.55 -7.70 11.75
CA GLY A 80 -8.59 -9.15 11.57
C GLY A 80 -7.56 -9.66 10.55
N SER A 81 -7.93 -10.71 9.81
CA SER A 81 -7.02 -11.46 8.94
C SER A 81 -6.48 -10.63 7.77
N SER A 82 -5.27 -10.97 7.33
CA SER A 82 -4.68 -10.44 6.10
C SER A 82 -5.50 -10.88 4.89
N ARG A 83 -6.31 -9.99 4.34
CA ARG A 83 -7.13 -10.26 3.16
C ARG A 83 -7.09 -9.06 2.22
N GLU A 84 -6.25 -9.14 1.20
CA GLU A 84 -6.20 -8.14 0.13
C GLU A 84 -7.55 -8.03 -0.60
N GLY A 85 -8.27 -9.15 -0.72
CA GLY A 85 -9.61 -9.21 -1.29
C GLY A 85 -10.63 -8.26 -0.66
N ALA A 86 -10.46 -7.88 0.61
CA ALA A 86 -11.32 -6.88 1.26
C ALA A 86 -11.20 -5.51 0.58
N VAL A 87 -9.97 -5.10 0.22
CA VAL A 87 -9.74 -3.85 -0.51
C VAL A 87 -10.32 -3.92 -1.91
N TRP A 88 -10.23 -5.08 -2.57
CA TRP A 88 -10.83 -5.27 -3.89
C TRP A 88 -12.34 -5.15 -3.87
N ALA A 89 -13.01 -5.77 -2.89
CA ALA A 89 -14.46 -5.67 -2.74
C ALA A 89 -14.90 -4.20 -2.56
N ILE A 90 -14.21 -3.44 -1.69
CA ILE A 90 -14.48 -2.00 -1.49
C ILE A 90 -14.31 -1.21 -2.79
N LEU A 91 -13.21 -1.43 -3.52
CA LEU A 91 -12.96 -0.76 -4.80
C LEU A 91 -14.01 -1.12 -5.86
N GLN A 92 -14.40 -2.39 -5.96
CA GLN A 92 -15.44 -2.83 -6.90
C GLN A 92 -16.84 -2.36 -6.50
N ALA A 93 -17.08 -2.06 -5.22
CA ALA A 93 -18.28 -1.37 -4.77
C ALA A 93 -18.27 0.13 -5.10
N GLY A 94 -17.21 0.64 -5.74
CA GLY A 94 -17.08 2.04 -6.18
C GLY A 94 -16.45 2.97 -5.15
N ILE A 95 -16.15 2.51 -3.94
CA ILE A 95 -15.50 3.29 -2.90
C ILE A 95 -14.02 3.48 -3.24
N ARG A 96 -13.56 4.73 -3.20
CA ARG A 96 -12.19 5.13 -3.55
C ARG A 96 -11.42 5.72 -2.37
N CYS A 97 -12.12 6.15 -1.32
CA CYS A 97 -11.54 6.69 -0.10
C CYS A 97 -12.29 6.16 1.14
N VAL A 98 -11.55 5.77 2.18
CA VAL A 98 -12.11 5.43 3.49
C VAL A 98 -11.49 6.33 4.54
N ILE A 99 -12.32 6.94 5.38
CA ILE A 99 -11.93 7.83 6.47
C ILE A 99 -12.31 7.15 7.78
N ALA A 100 -11.35 6.91 8.66
CA ALA A 100 -11.59 6.28 9.95
C ALA A 100 -10.59 6.80 11.01
N PRO A 101 -10.81 6.56 12.31
CA PRO A 101 -9.83 6.94 13.32
C PRO A 101 -8.56 6.10 13.23
N ARG A 102 -8.73 4.80 13.01
CA ARG A 102 -7.64 3.81 12.89
C ARG A 102 -8.02 2.71 11.90
N PHE A 103 -7.01 2.09 11.33
CA PHE A 103 -7.15 0.93 10.45
C PHE A 103 -6.34 -0.27 10.97
N GLY A 104 -6.75 -1.48 10.59
CA GLY A 104 -5.89 -2.65 10.72
C GLY A 104 -4.61 -2.48 9.89
N ASN A 105 -3.44 -2.72 10.49
CA ASN A 105 -2.14 -2.42 9.87
C ASN A 105 -1.97 -3.04 8.46
N ILE A 106 -2.39 -4.29 8.31
CA ILE A 106 -2.25 -5.02 7.04
C ILE A 106 -3.22 -4.47 5.99
N PHE A 107 -4.49 -4.28 6.35
CA PHE A 107 -5.48 -3.67 5.48
C PHE A 107 -5.03 -2.27 5.03
N TYR A 108 -4.52 -1.46 5.94
CA TYR A 108 -3.98 -0.13 5.65
C TYR A 108 -2.88 -0.19 4.58
N SER A 109 -1.95 -1.15 4.66
CA SER A 109 -0.91 -1.36 3.64
C SER A 109 -1.50 -1.77 2.29
N ASN A 110 -2.41 -2.74 2.28
CA ASN A 110 -3.05 -3.27 1.08
C ASN A 110 -3.85 -2.20 0.33
N CYS A 111 -4.40 -1.21 1.04
CA CYS A 111 -5.10 -0.07 0.43
C CYS A 111 -4.19 0.66 -0.57
N PHE A 112 -2.97 1.01 -0.14
CA PHE A 112 -2.01 1.75 -0.97
C PHE A 112 -1.47 0.93 -2.14
N GLN A 113 -1.41 -0.39 -2.02
CA GLN A 113 -1.01 -1.28 -3.13
C GLN A 113 -2.12 -1.43 -4.19
N ASN A 114 -3.37 -1.12 -3.84
CA ASN A 114 -4.54 -1.32 -4.69
C ASN A 114 -5.22 -0.04 -5.18
N GLY A 115 -4.82 1.13 -4.68
CA GLY A 115 -5.36 2.42 -5.13
C GLY A 115 -6.60 2.88 -4.37
N LEU A 116 -6.78 2.35 -3.15
CA LEU A 116 -7.74 2.85 -2.16
C LEU A 116 -7.00 3.83 -1.25
N LEU A 117 -7.58 5.00 -0.98
CA LEU A 117 -7.00 5.98 -0.05
C LEU A 117 -7.59 5.81 1.36
N PRO A 118 -6.85 5.28 2.34
CA PRO A 118 -7.25 5.30 3.74
C PRO A 118 -6.76 6.59 4.42
N ILE A 119 -7.65 7.31 5.09
CA ILE A 119 -7.33 8.54 5.81
C ILE A 119 -7.61 8.36 7.30
N CYS A 120 -6.58 8.53 8.12
CA CYS A 120 -6.70 8.56 9.58
C CYS A 120 -6.99 9.99 10.05
N LEU A 121 -8.05 10.18 10.82
CA LEU A 121 -8.41 11.46 11.46
C LEU A 121 -8.70 11.26 12.96
N PRO A 122 -8.69 12.32 13.79
CA PRO A 122 -9.15 12.22 15.17
C PRO A 122 -10.59 11.69 15.27
N ALA A 123 -10.87 10.87 16.28
CA ALA A 123 -12.17 10.20 16.44
C ALA A 123 -13.35 11.19 16.44
N ASP A 124 -13.20 12.33 17.10
CA ASP A 124 -14.24 13.38 17.15
C ASP A 124 -14.51 13.98 15.77
N THR A 125 -13.47 14.13 14.94
CA THR A 125 -13.61 14.61 13.56
C THR A 125 -14.37 13.60 12.70
N VAL A 126 -14.01 12.31 12.82
CA VAL A 126 -14.71 11.23 12.11
C VAL A 126 -16.17 11.14 12.55
N ALA A 127 -16.45 11.22 13.85
CA ALA A 127 -17.80 11.21 14.39
C ALA A 127 -18.63 12.39 13.89
N ALA A 128 -18.05 13.60 13.82
CA ALA A 128 -18.70 14.78 13.28
C ALA A 128 -19.03 14.62 11.78
N LEU A 129 -18.09 14.09 10.99
CA LEU A 129 -18.32 13.78 9.56
C LEU A 129 -19.42 12.73 9.39
N GLY A 130 -19.39 11.65 10.17
CA GLY A 130 -20.39 10.60 10.14
C GLY A 130 -21.79 11.12 10.43
N LYS A 131 -21.94 11.98 11.46
CA LYS A 131 -23.21 12.62 11.80
C LYS A 131 -23.74 13.53 10.67
N ARG A 132 -22.85 14.31 10.04
CA ARG A 132 -23.21 15.17 8.90
C ARG A 132 -23.61 14.38 7.66
N ALA A 133 -23.07 13.18 7.47
CA ALA A 133 -23.37 12.34 6.32
C ALA A 133 -24.72 11.60 6.41
N LEU A 134 -25.37 11.56 7.58
CA LEU A 134 -26.61 10.78 7.79
C LEU A 134 -27.77 11.18 6.88
N ASP A 135 -27.84 12.43 6.44
CA ASP A 135 -28.90 12.92 5.56
C ASP A 135 -28.62 12.68 4.06
N GLY A 136 -27.47 12.09 3.72
CA GLY A 136 -27.08 11.77 2.35
C GLY A 136 -26.66 12.97 1.48
N ARG A 137 -26.53 14.16 2.06
CA ARG A 137 -26.21 15.40 1.32
C ARG A 137 -24.76 15.84 1.46
N LEU A 138 -24.02 15.31 2.44
CA LEU A 138 -22.62 15.65 2.61
C LEU A 138 -21.78 15.19 1.41
N GLU A 139 -21.16 16.17 0.75
CA GLU A 139 -20.11 15.95 -0.23
C GLU A 139 -18.77 16.43 0.32
N LEU A 140 -17.72 15.66 0.03
CA LEU A 140 -16.35 16.02 0.35
C LEU A 140 -15.49 16.00 -0.90
N GLU A 141 -14.57 16.95 -0.99
CA GLU A 141 -13.45 16.95 -1.92
C GLU A 141 -12.18 16.55 -1.19
N VAL A 142 -11.60 15.41 -1.56
CA VAL A 142 -10.36 14.88 -1.01
C VAL A 142 -9.25 15.15 -2.01
N ASP A 143 -8.27 15.97 -1.63
CA ASP A 143 -7.07 16.29 -2.40
C ASP A 143 -5.86 15.61 -1.75
N LEU A 144 -5.34 14.56 -2.41
CA LEU A 144 -4.18 13.82 -1.94
C LEU A 144 -2.87 14.60 -2.09
N GLN A 145 -2.79 15.48 -3.09
CA GLN A 145 -1.60 16.29 -3.33
C GLN A 145 -1.46 17.40 -2.29
N ALA A 146 -2.57 18.03 -1.91
CA ALA A 146 -2.60 19.01 -0.83
C ALA A 146 -2.62 18.35 0.56
N GLY A 147 -3.09 17.10 0.68
CA GLY A 147 -3.33 16.45 1.97
C GLY A 147 -4.51 17.11 2.71
N GLN A 148 -5.58 17.41 1.98
CA GLN A 148 -6.72 18.17 2.48
C GLN A 148 -8.05 17.54 2.10
N ILE A 149 -9.00 17.62 3.02
CA ILE A 149 -10.42 17.34 2.78
C ILE A 149 -11.16 18.66 2.89
N ARG A 150 -12.01 18.97 1.91
CA ARG A 150 -12.86 20.16 1.89
C ARG A 150 -14.31 19.75 1.86
N ASP A 151 -15.14 20.44 2.63
CA ASP A 151 -16.59 20.36 2.49
C ASP A 151 -17.15 21.50 1.63
N GLY A 152 -18.44 21.44 1.32
CA GLY A 152 -19.14 22.50 0.57
C GLY A 152 -19.25 23.83 1.33
N ASP A 153 -19.02 23.82 2.64
CA ASP A 153 -19.12 24.99 3.53
C ASP A 153 -17.78 25.75 3.65
N GLY A 154 -16.73 25.24 3.00
CA GLY A 154 -15.38 25.84 2.99
C GLY A 154 -14.48 25.40 4.14
N SER A 155 -14.93 24.46 5.00
CA SER A 155 -14.09 23.90 6.05
C SER A 155 -13.00 23.03 5.43
N VAL A 156 -11.78 23.15 5.97
CA VAL A 156 -10.61 22.38 5.52
C VAL A 156 -10.10 21.52 6.66
N ILE A 157 -9.96 20.21 6.40
CA ILE A 157 -9.39 19.24 7.33
C ILE A 157 -8.10 18.71 6.71
N GLY A 158 -6.98 18.91 7.39
CA GLY A 158 -5.69 18.35 6.97
C GLY A 158 -5.56 16.87 7.31
N PHE A 159 -4.88 16.12 6.45
CA PHE A 159 -4.45 14.75 6.74
C PHE A 159 -3.04 14.48 6.21
N ALA A 160 -2.39 13.48 6.79
CA ALA A 160 -1.03 13.11 6.41
C ALA A 160 -0.97 11.66 5.92
N ILE A 161 -0.32 11.48 4.77
CA ILE A 161 0.06 10.17 4.23
C ILE A 161 1.58 10.17 4.08
N GLU A 162 2.20 9.03 4.40
CA GLU A 162 3.64 8.83 4.25
C GLU A 162 4.08 9.09 2.79
N PRO A 163 5.18 9.84 2.56
CA PRO A 163 5.49 10.36 1.22
C PRO A 163 5.58 9.31 0.10
N LEU A 164 6.11 8.12 0.40
CA LEU A 164 6.21 7.06 -0.61
C LEU A 164 4.82 6.55 -1.01
N ARG A 165 3.96 6.26 -0.02
CA ARG A 165 2.57 5.82 -0.23
C ARG A 165 1.74 6.85 -0.96
N ARG A 166 1.93 8.13 -0.63
CA ARG A 166 1.29 9.24 -1.35
C ARG A 166 1.72 9.24 -2.83
N ARG A 167 3.02 9.09 -3.11
CA ARG A 167 3.54 9.01 -4.48
C ARG A 167 2.96 7.81 -5.24
N MET A 168 2.92 6.63 -4.60
CA MET A 168 2.32 5.42 -5.17
C MET A 168 0.90 5.68 -5.68
N LEU A 169 0.05 6.26 -4.83
CA LEU A 169 -1.34 6.59 -5.18
C LEU A 169 -1.44 7.66 -6.29
N LEU A 170 -0.65 8.74 -6.21
CA LEU A 170 -0.65 9.80 -7.23
C LEU A 170 -0.24 9.27 -8.61
N GLU A 171 0.77 8.40 -8.64
CA GLU A 171 1.36 7.90 -9.88
C GLU A 171 0.75 6.58 -10.35
N GLY A 172 -0.08 5.93 -9.54
CA GLY A 172 -0.71 4.65 -9.86
C GLY A 172 0.27 3.48 -9.83
N LEU A 173 1.31 3.57 -9.01
CA LEU A 173 2.36 2.57 -8.86
C LEU A 173 2.13 1.72 -7.61
N ASP A 174 2.40 0.42 -7.74
CA ASP A 174 2.64 -0.47 -6.61
C ASP A 174 4.16 -0.58 -6.34
N GLU A 175 4.56 -1.40 -5.37
CA GLU A 175 5.97 -1.60 -5.00
C GLU A 175 6.80 -2.18 -6.15
N ILE A 176 6.19 -3.02 -7.00
CA ILE A 176 6.81 -3.56 -8.21
C ILE A 176 7.07 -2.42 -9.20
N GLY A 177 6.07 -1.58 -9.46
CA GLY A 177 6.19 -0.41 -10.32
C GLY A 177 7.23 0.59 -9.83
N LEU A 178 7.35 0.79 -8.52
CA LEU A 178 8.43 1.60 -7.93
C LEU A 178 9.81 0.97 -8.17
N THR A 179 9.92 -0.35 -8.00
CA THR A 179 11.18 -1.08 -8.22
C THR A 179 11.60 -1.05 -9.69
N LEU A 180 10.65 -1.22 -10.61
CA LEU A 180 10.88 -1.17 -12.05
C LEU A 180 11.39 0.20 -12.52
N ARG A 181 11.10 1.30 -11.80
CA ARG A 181 11.72 2.60 -12.10
C ARG A 181 13.21 2.65 -11.84
N ARG A 182 13.73 1.76 -10.98
CA ARG A 182 15.15 1.64 -10.68
C ARG A 182 15.84 0.59 -11.54
N LEU A 183 15.16 0.07 -12.57
CA LEU A 183 15.72 -0.97 -13.44
C LEU A 183 17.10 -0.57 -14.02
N PRO A 184 17.34 0.68 -14.49
CA PRO A 184 18.67 1.06 -14.96
C PRO A 184 19.74 0.99 -13.87
N GLU A 185 19.43 1.42 -12.64
CA GLU A 185 20.35 1.34 -11.49
C GLU A 185 20.63 -0.11 -11.08
N ILE A 186 19.61 -0.97 -11.16
CA ILE A 186 19.72 -2.40 -10.87
C ILE A 186 20.61 -3.08 -11.92
N GLU A 187 20.39 -2.79 -13.20
CA GLU A 187 21.20 -3.32 -14.30
C GLU A 187 22.66 -2.84 -14.21
N ASP A 188 22.88 -1.57 -13.89
CA ASP A 188 24.20 -0.99 -13.68
C ASP A 188 24.92 -1.61 -12.48
N PHE A 189 24.19 -1.88 -11.40
CA PHE A 189 24.72 -2.64 -10.27
C PHE A 189 25.09 -4.07 -10.68
N GLN A 190 24.17 -4.79 -11.33
CA GLN A 190 24.39 -6.18 -11.74
C GLN A 190 25.56 -6.33 -12.70
N ARG A 191 25.74 -5.40 -13.64
CA ARG A 191 26.89 -5.37 -14.56
C ARG A 191 28.21 -5.22 -13.79
N ARG A 192 28.31 -4.19 -12.95
CA ARG A 192 29.50 -3.97 -12.11
C ARG A 192 29.79 -5.15 -11.19
N ASP A 193 28.74 -5.77 -10.68
CA ASP A 193 28.86 -6.90 -9.77
C ASP A 193 29.36 -8.17 -10.47
N ARG A 194 28.88 -8.42 -11.69
CA ARG A 194 29.36 -9.51 -12.54
C ARG A 194 30.84 -9.36 -12.87
N ASP A 195 31.28 -8.13 -13.16
CA ASP A 195 32.69 -7.84 -13.42
C ASP A 195 33.57 -8.00 -12.16
N ALA A 196 33.07 -7.58 -11.00
CA ALA A 196 33.84 -7.60 -9.75
C ALA A 196 33.85 -8.98 -9.05
N ARG A 197 32.77 -9.76 -9.20
CA ARG A 197 32.54 -11.03 -8.49
C ARG A 197 32.00 -12.11 -9.44
N PRO A 198 32.72 -12.46 -10.53
CA PRO A 198 32.22 -13.40 -11.53
C PRO A 198 31.86 -14.78 -10.96
N TRP A 199 32.55 -15.25 -9.92
CA TRP A 199 32.31 -16.54 -9.26
C TRP A 199 30.92 -16.67 -8.57
N ILE A 200 30.21 -15.57 -8.31
CA ILE A 200 28.84 -15.60 -7.78
C ILE A 200 27.83 -15.82 -8.90
N HIS A 201 28.14 -15.34 -10.10
CA HIS A 201 27.22 -15.31 -11.25
C HIS A 201 27.42 -16.50 -12.19
N ASP A 202 28.57 -17.17 -12.15
CA ASP A 202 28.87 -18.40 -12.89
C ASP A 202 28.55 -19.66 -12.05
N LEU A 203 27.28 -19.83 -11.69
CA LEU A 203 26.80 -21.08 -11.04
C LEU A 203 26.78 -22.30 -11.98
N ALA A 204 27.12 -22.12 -13.26
CA ALA A 204 27.24 -23.19 -14.27
C ALA A 204 28.69 -23.52 -14.64
N ALA A 205 29.69 -22.85 -14.05
CA ALA A 205 31.09 -23.25 -14.27
C ALA A 205 31.38 -24.52 -13.43
N PRO A 206 32.05 -25.55 -14.01
CA PRO A 206 32.49 -26.69 -13.21
C PRO A 206 33.33 -26.21 -12.04
N LEU A 207 33.19 -26.88 -10.88
CA LEU A 207 33.77 -26.57 -9.55
C LEU A 207 35.29 -26.35 -9.45
N ASN A 208 36.01 -26.27 -10.57
CA ASN A 208 37.42 -25.92 -10.59
C ASN A 208 37.61 -24.43 -10.87
N PRO A 209 37.84 -23.59 -9.85
CA PRO A 209 38.32 -22.23 -10.09
C PRO A 209 39.68 -22.29 -10.82
N PRO A 210 39.99 -21.34 -11.71
CA PRO A 210 41.33 -21.21 -12.26
C PRO A 210 42.34 -21.02 -11.12
N PRO A 211 43.57 -21.58 -11.23
CA PRO A 211 44.59 -21.38 -10.22
C PRO A 211 44.86 -19.87 -10.04
N PRO A 212 45.14 -19.42 -8.81
CA PRO A 212 45.45 -18.01 -8.56
C PRO A 212 46.59 -17.54 -9.47
N PRO A 213 46.60 -16.27 -9.91
CA PRO A 213 47.69 -15.74 -10.71
C PRO A 213 49.00 -15.99 -9.97
N ALA A 214 50.00 -16.52 -10.70
CA ALA A 214 51.31 -16.86 -10.13
C ALA A 214 51.81 -15.69 -9.28
N ALA A 215 52.13 -15.98 -8.01
CA ALA A 215 52.67 -15.00 -7.09
C ALA A 215 53.85 -14.30 -7.77
N ARG A 216 53.79 -12.96 -7.85
CA ARG A 216 54.94 -12.18 -8.32
C ARG A 216 56.15 -12.61 -7.48
N PRO A 217 57.30 -12.94 -8.10
CA PRO A 217 58.46 -13.40 -7.36
C PRO A 217 58.81 -12.37 -6.29
N HIS A 218 58.91 -12.84 -5.04
CA HIS A 218 59.37 -12.00 -3.94
C HIS A 218 60.72 -11.37 -4.32
N PRO A 219 60.94 -10.07 -4.07
CA PRO A 219 62.24 -9.48 -4.26
C PRO A 219 63.26 -10.24 -3.41
N ARG A 220 64.34 -10.71 -4.05
CA ARG A 220 65.45 -11.38 -3.35
C ARG A 220 65.94 -10.47 -2.22
N PRO A 221 66.21 -10.99 -1.01
CA PRO A 221 66.82 -10.19 0.04
C PRO A 221 68.17 -9.67 -0.46
N ALA A 222 68.43 -8.38 -0.26
CA ALA A 222 69.69 -7.75 -0.60
C ALA A 222 70.84 -8.45 0.15
N SER A 223 71.93 -8.73 -0.55
CA SER A 223 73.14 -9.29 0.03
C SER A 223 73.65 -8.42 1.19
N PRO A 224 74.09 -8.99 2.31
CA PRO A 224 74.64 -8.22 3.42
C PRO A 224 75.92 -7.50 2.97
N ALA A 225 76.05 -6.23 3.34
CA ALA A 225 77.22 -5.41 3.06
C ALA A 225 78.48 -6.00 3.75
N PRO A 226 79.66 -5.89 3.12
CA PRO A 226 80.91 -6.37 3.72
C PRO A 226 81.25 -5.58 5.00
N ALA A 227 81.72 -6.30 6.02
CA ALA A 227 82.13 -5.75 7.30
C ALA A 227 83.33 -4.77 7.14
N PRO A 228 83.37 -3.67 7.91
CA PRO A 228 84.50 -2.74 7.88
C PRO A 228 85.75 -3.38 8.51
N SER A 229 86.89 -3.17 7.86
CA SER A 229 88.21 -3.58 8.35
C SER A 229 88.59 -2.82 9.63
N PRO A 230 89.27 -3.46 10.60
CA PRO A 230 89.73 -2.77 11.81
C PRO A 230 90.92 -1.83 11.50
N PRO A 231 91.04 -0.69 12.23
CA PRO A 231 92.16 0.23 12.09
C PRO A 231 93.45 -0.35 12.70
N SER A 232 94.58 0.18 12.21
CA SER A 232 95.97 -0.25 12.44
C SER A 232 96.42 -0.38 13.88
#